data_AF-A0AAU3EC29-F1
#
_entry.id   AF-A0AAU3EC29-F1
#
_cell.length_a   1.000
_cell.length_b   1.000
_cell.length_c   1.000
_cell.angle_alpha   90.00
_cell.angle_beta   90.00
_cell.angle_gamma   90.00
#
_symmetry.space_group_name_H-M   'P 1'
#
loop_
_entity.id
_entity.type
_entity.pdbx_description
1 polymer ?
#
loop_
_entity_poly.entity_id
_entity_poly.type
_entity_poly.pdbx_seq_one_letter_code
_entity_poly.pdbx_strand_id
1 'polypeptide(L)'
;MPQPASSEPLRVLFCIGVNQNFFDLPTGRGKEVWNGFTTMLADLAALPGVEVLGTFDDDCHMVGPSASWPWTSYVLADVVDQPTVAAACNLFRTIQVGEHGLWRYMKIEARMGRSLPEPEVTR
;
A
#
# COMPACT_ATOMS: atom_id res chain seq x y z
N MET A 1 -3.62 -26.83 -10.35
CA MET A 1 -2.71 -25.71 -10.70
C MET A 1 -1.39 -25.94 -9.98
N PRO A 2 -0.22 -25.65 -10.60
CA PRO A 2 1.07 -25.78 -9.92
C PRO A 2 1.10 -24.87 -8.68
N GLN A 3 1.56 -25.37 -7.54
CA GLN A 3 1.89 -24.52 -6.39
C GLN A 3 3.25 -23.86 -6.65
N PRO A 4 3.43 -22.59 -6.24
CA PRO A 4 4.73 -21.93 -6.36
C PRO A 4 5.78 -22.70 -5.57
N ALA A 5 7.02 -22.72 -6.08
CA ALA A 5 8.16 -23.17 -5.30
C ALA A 5 8.34 -22.24 -4.10
N SER A 6 8.80 -22.77 -2.96
CA SER A 6 8.92 -22.02 -1.70
C SER A 6 9.91 -20.84 -1.73
N SER A 7 10.52 -20.54 -2.87
CA SER A 7 11.55 -19.50 -3.07
C SER A 7 11.10 -18.34 -3.95
N GLU A 8 9.90 -18.37 -4.54
CA GLU A 8 9.40 -17.24 -5.33
C GLU A 8 8.88 -16.11 -4.43
N PRO A 9 9.15 -14.83 -4.75
CA PRO A 9 8.58 -13.70 -4.03
C PRO A 9 7.04 -13.71 -4.07
N LEU A 10 6.42 -13.20 -3.02
CA LEU A 10 4.99 -12.93 -2.98
C LEU A 10 4.68 -11.73 -3.89
N ARG A 11 3.74 -11.89 -4.81
CA ARG A 11 3.16 -10.76 -5.53
C ARG A 11 2.13 -10.11 -4.64
N VAL A 12 2.38 -8.89 -4.18
CA VAL A 12 1.53 -8.20 -3.20
C VAL A 12 0.97 -6.92 -3.79
N LEU A 13 -0.35 -6.78 -3.67
CA LEU A 13 -1.05 -5.52 -3.90
C LEU A 13 -1.41 -4.92 -2.54
N PHE A 14 -0.72 -3.86 -2.16
CA PHE A 14 -1.07 -3.04 -1.01
C PHE A 14 -2.17 -2.07 -1.43
N CYS A 15 -3.37 -2.29 -0.90
CA CYS A 15 -4.56 -1.49 -1.14
C CYS A 15 -4.71 -0.44 -0.02
N ILE A 16 -4.74 0.84 -0.37
CA ILE A 16 -4.70 1.93 0.59
C ILE A 16 -5.95 2.79 0.47
N GLY A 17 -6.67 2.95 1.58
CA GLY A 17 -7.86 3.79 1.67
C GLY A 17 -7.62 5.00 2.57
N VAL A 18 -8.16 6.16 2.20
CA VAL A 18 -8.23 7.32 3.09
C VAL A 18 -9.45 7.17 4.00
N ASN A 19 -9.30 7.46 5.30
CA ASN A 19 -10.38 7.39 6.29
C ASN A 19 -11.15 8.71 6.37
N GLN A 20 -12.38 8.67 6.92
CA GLN A 20 -13.20 9.88 7.15
C GLN A 20 -12.46 10.95 7.97
N ASN A 21 -11.64 10.53 8.94
CA ASN A 21 -10.85 11.43 9.80
C ASN A 21 -9.92 12.38 9.03
N PHE A 22 -9.51 12.04 7.80
CA PHE A 22 -8.75 12.95 6.93
C PHE A 22 -9.64 14.07 6.39
N PHE A 23 -10.85 13.75 5.96
CA PHE A 23 -11.81 14.72 5.41
C PHE A 23 -12.43 15.61 6.48
N ASP A 24 -12.43 15.15 7.74
CA ASP A 24 -12.86 15.95 8.89
C ASP A 24 -11.80 16.97 9.34
N LEU A 25 -10.59 16.95 8.76
CA LEU A 25 -9.56 17.93 9.07
C LEU A 25 -9.96 19.34 8.57
N PRO A 26 -9.59 20.40 9.30
CA PRO A 26 -9.70 21.75 8.78
C PRO A 26 -8.96 21.90 7.45
N THR A 27 -9.53 22.68 6.54
CA THR A 27 -8.92 22.96 5.23
C THR A 27 -7.46 23.39 5.37
N GLY A 28 -6.56 22.80 4.59
CA GLY A 28 -5.12 23.07 4.62
C GLY A 28 -4.32 22.24 5.64
N ARG A 29 -4.96 21.46 6.52
CA ARG A 29 -4.26 20.57 7.47
C ARG A 29 -3.88 19.20 6.90
N GLY A 30 -4.32 18.86 5.69
CA GLY A 30 -4.00 17.59 5.04
C GLY A 30 -2.51 17.39 4.70
N LYS A 31 -1.70 18.46 4.69
CA LYS A 31 -0.27 18.39 4.35
C LYS A 31 0.54 17.49 5.30
N GLU A 32 0.23 17.49 6.59
CA GLU A 32 0.92 16.62 7.55
C GLU A 32 0.62 15.13 7.29
N VAL A 33 -0.61 14.81 6.92
CA VAL A 33 -1.01 13.45 6.51
C VAL A 33 -0.30 13.06 5.21
N TRP A 34 -0.27 13.96 4.24
CA TRP A 34 0.44 13.74 2.97
C TRP A 34 1.93 13.46 3.19
N ASN A 35 2.60 14.24 4.04
CA ASN A 35 4.00 13.99 4.39
C ASN A 35 4.18 12.59 4.99
N GLY A 36 3.36 12.22 5.98
CA GLY A 36 3.39 10.87 6.56
C GLY A 36 3.15 9.77 5.53
N PHE A 37 2.22 9.98 4.59
CA PHE A 37 1.98 9.05 3.49
C PHE A 37 3.18 8.90 2.55
N THR A 38 3.81 10.01 2.15
CA THR A 38 5.02 9.94 1.29
C THR A 38 6.22 9.32 2.00
N THR A 39 6.38 9.54 3.31
CA THR A 39 7.36 8.81 4.13
C THR A 39 7.05 7.32 4.15
N MET A 40 5.77 6.93 4.28
CA MET A 40 5.36 5.53 4.23
C MET A 40 5.73 4.87 2.90
N LEU A 41 5.46 5.53 1.78
CA LEU A 41 5.84 5.01 0.47
C LEU A 41 7.35 4.83 0.32
N ALA A 42 8.14 5.82 0.78
CA ALA A 42 9.60 5.75 0.75
C ALA A 42 10.14 4.61 1.63
N ASP A 43 9.64 4.48 2.86
CA ASP A 43 10.06 3.44 3.81
C ASP A 43 9.65 2.05 3.30
N LEU A 44 8.46 1.91 2.72
CA LEU A 44 8.00 0.66 2.10
C LEU A 44 8.93 0.24 0.96
N ALA A 45 9.28 1.17 0.06
CA ALA A 45 10.19 0.91 -1.04
C ALA A 45 11.63 0.62 -0.58
N ALA A 46 12.01 1.09 0.61
CA ALA A 46 13.32 0.87 1.20
C ALA A 46 13.40 -0.40 2.07
N LEU A 47 12.28 -1.08 2.35
CA LEU A 47 12.30 -2.31 3.14
C LEU A 47 13.12 -3.39 2.44
N PRO A 48 14.10 -4.02 3.12
CA PRO A 48 14.83 -5.15 2.57
C PRO A 48 13.87 -6.27 2.14
N GLY A 49 14.02 -6.74 0.90
CA GLY A 49 13.15 -7.78 0.35
C GLY A 49 11.82 -7.28 -0.24
N VAL A 50 11.67 -5.98 -0.46
CA VAL A 50 10.56 -5.37 -1.22
C VAL A 50 11.09 -4.80 -2.54
N GLU A 51 10.42 -5.14 -3.64
CA GLU A 51 10.62 -4.54 -4.96
C GLU A 51 9.29 -3.95 -5.44
N VAL A 52 9.20 -2.62 -5.50
CA VAL A 52 7.99 -1.93 -5.99
C VAL A 52 7.94 -1.98 -7.52
N LEU A 53 6.89 -2.59 -8.05
CA LEU A 53 6.66 -2.77 -9.49
C LEU A 53 5.83 -1.62 -10.08
N GLY A 54 4.98 -0.99 -9.27
CA GLY A 54 4.18 0.14 -9.70
C GLY A 54 3.25 0.68 -8.63
N THR A 55 2.78 1.90 -8.85
CA THR A 55 1.81 2.59 -8.00
C THR A 55 0.63 3.05 -8.83
N PHE A 56 -0.56 3.06 -8.24
CA PHE A 56 -1.77 3.57 -8.86
C PHE A 56 -2.50 4.48 -7.89
N ASP A 57 -2.68 5.75 -8.28
CA ASP A 57 -3.43 6.75 -7.51
C ASP A 57 -4.79 6.94 -8.17
N ASP A 58 -5.84 6.53 -7.47
CA ASP A 58 -7.22 6.56 -7.95
C ASP A 58 -7.99 7.77 -7.38
N ASP A 59 -7.32 8.66 -6.63
CA ASP A 59 -7.97 9.79 -5.96
C ASP A 59 -8.66 10.77 -6.95
N CYS A 60 -8.17 10.82 -8.20
CA CYS A 60 -8.69 11.67 -9.25
C CYS A 60 -10.09 11.25 -9.71
N HIS A 61 -10.45 9.99 -9.49
CA HIS A 61 -11.73 9.41 -9.90
C HIS A 61 -12.55 8.89 -8.71
N MET A 62 -11.92 8.68 -7.56
CA MET A 62 -12.54 8.28 -6.31
C MET A 62 -12.15 9.26 -5.19
N VAL A 63 -12.97 10.31 -5.05
CA VAL A 63 -12.81 11.36 -4.03
C VAL A 63 -13.72 11.07 -2.84
N GLY A 64 -13.12 10.87 -1.66
CA GLY A 64 -13.84 10.62 -0.41
C GLY A 64 -13.23 9.48 0.40
N PRO A 65 -13.81 9.16 1.57
CA PRO A 65 -13.34 8.07 2.41
C PRO A 65 -13.53 6.71 1.70
N SER A 66 -12.49 5.88 1.72
CA SER A 66 -12.52 4.51 1.19
C SER A 66 -12.30 3.51 2.33
N ALA A 67 -13.40 2.90 2.78
CA ALA A 67 -13.38 1.86 3.80
C ALA A 67 -13.12 0.46 3.21
N SER A 68 -13.41 0.26 1.93
CA SER A 68 -13.25 -0.99 1.18
C SER A 68 -12.97 -0.68 -0.29
N TRP A 69 -12.82 -1.71 -1.12
CA TRP A 69 -12.77 -1.53 -2.57
C TRP A 69 -13.97 -0.70 -3.08
N PRO A 70 -13.77 0.25 -4.00
CA PRO A 70 -12.47 0.70 -4.57
C PRO A 70 -11.61 1.50 -3.58
N TRP A 71 -10.29 1.29 -3.63
CA TRP A 71 -9.31 1.95 -2.76
C TRP A 71 -8.83 3.28 -3.35
N THR A 72 -8.31 4.17 -2.50
CA THR A 72 -7.77 5.48 -2.92
C THR A 72 -6.48 5.33 -3.69
N SER A 73 -5.59 4.44 -3.27
CA SER A 73 -4.34 4.17 -3.97
C SER A 73 -3.85 2.74 -3.77
N TYR A 74 -2.89 2.34 -4.59
CA TYR A 74 -2.36 0.99 -4.62
C TYR A 74 -0.85 0.99 -4.84
N VAL A 75 -0.16 0.05 -4.20
CA VAL A 75 1.25 -0.27 -4.48
C VAL A 75 1.34 -1.75 -4.84
N LEU A 76 1.81 -2.05 -6.05
CA LEU A 76 2.13 -3.41 -6.49
C LEU A 76 3.61 -3.67 -6.25
N ALA A 77 3.94 -4.74 -5.52
CA ALA A 77 5.31 -5.09 -5.20
C ALA A 77 5.53 -6.61 -5.21
N ASP A 78 6.77 -7.02 -5.43
CA ASP A 78 7.27 -8.32 -5.03
C ASP A 78 7.85 -8.23 -3.61
N VAL A 79 7.49 -9.18 -2.75
CA VAL A 79 7.88 -9.20 -1.34
C VAL A 79 8.40 -10.57 -0.95
N VAL A 80 9.58 -10.61 -0.33
CA VAL A 80 10.31 -11.86 -0.05
C VAL A 80 9.53 -12.85 0.82
N ASP A 81 8.74 -12.37 1.79
CA ASP A 81 7.97 -13.22 2.69
C ASP A 81 6.80 -12.49 3.39
N GLN A 82 5.95 -13.26 4.06
CA GLN A 82 4.78 -12.74 4.77
C GLN A 82 5.16 -11.81 5.95
N PRO A 83 6.21 -12.08 6.75
CA PRO A 83 6.70 -11.12 7.76
C PRO A 83 7.06 -9.75 7.20
N THR A 84 7.68 -9.68 6.02
CA THR A 84 8.03 -8.43 5.34
C THR A 84 6.79 -7.68 4.88
N VAL A 85 5.76 -8.40 4.41
CA VAL A 85 4.42 -7.80 4.14
C VAL A 85 3.82 -7.19 5.41
N ALA A 86 3.90 -7.90 6.53
CA ALA A 86 3.42 -7.40 7.81
C ALA A 86 4.21 -6.17 8.29
N ALA A 87 5.52 -6.13 8.05
CA ALA A 87 6.36 -4.96 8.33
C ALA A 87 5.95 -3.74 7.50
N ALA A 88 5.69 -3.92 6.20
CA ALA A 88 5.16 -2.86 5.34
C ALA A 88 3.81 -2.32 5.85
N CYS A 89 2.86 -3.20 6.20
CA CYS A 89 1.60 -2.79 6.80
C CYS A 89 1.78 -2.09 8.16
N ASN A 90 2.82 -2.44 8.91
CA ASN A 90 3.10 -1.85 10.21
C ASN A 90 3.58 -0.40 10.13
N LEU A 91 4.06 0.06 8.96
CA LEU A 91 4.41 1.47 8.74
C LEU A 91 3.26 2.43 9.07
N PHE A 92 2.00 1.99 8.86
CA PHE A 92 0.82 2.78 9.23
C PHE A 92 0.69 2.99 10.75
N ARG A 93 1.29 2.12 11.57
CA ARG A 93 1.32 2.26 13.03
C ARG A 93 2.50 3.10 13.50
N THR A 94 3.65 2.98 12.85
CA THR A 94 4.90 3.58 13.31
C THR A 94 5.08 5.01 12.80
N ILE A 95 4.63 5.32 11.58
CA ILE A 95 4.74 6.67 11.03
C ILE A 95 3.74 7.59 11.72
N GLN A 96 4.26 8.67 12.27
CA GLN A 96 3.48 9.66 13.02
C GLN A 96 3.00 10.81 12.13
N VAL A 97 1.79 11.25 12.40
CA VAL A 97 1.15 12.45 11.86
C VAL A 97 0.61 13.22 13.07
N GLY A 98 1.37 14.22 13.52
CA GLY A 98 1.10 14.90 14.79
C GLY A 98 1.19 13.93 15.97
N GLU A 99 0.11 13.82 16.74
CA GLU A 99 0.01 12.94 17.91
C GLU A 99 -0.55 11.54 17.58
N HIS A 100 -0.76 11.24 16.30
CA HIS A 100 -1.42 10.01 15.87
C HIS A 100 -0.57 9.24 14.86
N GLY A 101 -0.73 7.92 14.82
CA GLY A 101 -0.18 7.14 13.72
C GLY A 101 -0.96 7.40 12.42
N LEU A 102 -0.29 7.19 11.28
CA LEU A 102 -0.88 7.32 9.95
C LEU A 102 -2.19 6.52 9.80
N TRP A 103 -2.31 5.39 10.50
CA TRP A 103 -3.51 4.55 10.56
C TRP A 103 -4.80 5.30 10.94
N ARG A 104 -4.70 6.44 11.65
CA ARG A 104 -5.87 7.27 11.97
C ARG A 104 -6.49 7.87 10.71
N TYR A 105 -5.67 8.25 9.74
CA TYR A 105 -6.09 8.99 8.55
C TYR A 105 -6.17 8.13 7.30
N MET A 106 -5.43 7.02 7.26
CA MET A 106 -5.40 6.09 6.14
C MET A 106 -5.37 4.66 6.66
N LYS A 107 -5.75 3.70 5.82
CA LYS A 107 -5.68 2.26 6.11
C LYS A 107 -4.96 1.53 4.99
N ILE A 108 -4.42 0.35 5.30
CA ILE A 108 -3.75 -0.54 4.36
C ILE A 108 -4.28 -1.97 4.50
N GLU A 109 -4.54 -2.62 3.37
CA GLU A 109 -4.83 -4.04 3.24
C GLU A 109 -3.84 -4.65 2.25
N ALA A 110 -3.16 -5.73 2.61
CA ALA A 110 -2.28 -6.45 1.70
C ALA A 110 -3.00 -7.64 1.07
N ARG A 111 -3.05 -7.69 -0.25
CA ARG A 111 -3.50 -8.87 -1.02
C ARG A 111 -2.27 -9.60 -1.54
N MET A 112 -2.03 -10.78 -1.02
CA MET A 112 -0.87 -11.59 -1.36
C MET A 112 -1.25 -12.68 -2.35
N GLY A 113 -0.45 -12.84 -3.39
CA GLY A 113 -0.60 -13.85 -4.41
C GLY A 113 0.74 -14.19 -5.04
N ARG A 114 0.70 -14.47 -6.34
CA ARG A 114 1.87 -14.83 -7.16
C ARG A 114 1.81 -14.08 -8.49
N SER A 115 2.95 -13.97 -9.17
CA SER A 115 2.95 -13.50 -10.55
C SER A 115 2.12 -14.42 -11.44
N LEU A 116 1.48 -13.83 -12.46
CA LEU A 116 0.92 -14.61 -13.55
C LEU A 116 2.06 -15.11 -14.46
N PRO A 117 1.89 -16.27 -15.13
CA PRO A 117 2.81 -16.69 -16.18
C PRO A 117 2.89 -15.62 -17.27
N GLU A 118 4.08 -15.42 -17.84
CA GLU A 118 4.24 -14.60 -19.03
C GLU A 118 3.34 -15.15 -20.16
N PRO A 119 2.61 -14.28 -20.89
CA PRO A 119 1.83 -14.74 -22.02
C PRO A 119 2.76 -15.32 -23.09
N GLU A 120 2.44 -16.50 -23.62
CA GLU A 120 3.10 -17.01 -24.83
C GLU A 120 2.72 -16.10 -26.00
N VAL A 121 3.61 -15.16 -26.36
CA VAL A 121 3.42 -14.31 -27.52
C VAL A 121 3.79 -15.11 -28.76
N THR A 122 2.83 -15.85 -29.30
CA THR A 122 2.94 -16.40 -30.66
C THR A 122 2.84 -15.22 -31.64
N ARG A 123 3.97 -14.80 -32.19
CA ARG A 123 4.02 -13.82 -33.29
C ARG A 123 3.66 -14.45 -34.61
#